data_AF-A0A6N2JZ73-F1
#
_entry.id   AF-A0A6N2JZ73-F1
#
_cell.length_a   1.000
_cell.length_b   1.000
_cell.length_c   1.000
_cell.angle_alpha   90.00
_cell.angle_beta   90.00
_cell.angle_gamma   90.00
#
_symmetry.space_group_name_H-M   'P 1'
#
loop_
_entity.id
_entity.type
_entity.pdbx_description
1 polymer ?
#
loop_
_entity_poly.entity_id
_entity_poly.type
_entity_poly.pdbx_seq_one_letter_code
_entity_poly.pdbx_strand_id
1 'polypeptide(L)'
;MIIPRKFSMNLYKVKKEIATVKSIQMKRSLLLPKQGFFSSISFWWLNPLMKKGRKKIIEDEDIPQLGQADQAQTCYLMYTEKMNKLKEKGSSNPPSMWSMILSCHRKEILTSGVFALIKVITVSIGSLLLKAFIDVAEQKAAFAYEGYVLTMTLFLAKCLESLSERQWNFRTRLIGVQVRSMLSAAIFQRQLRLSNDAKMNHSLGEIVNYVIIDAYKLGEFPYWFHQIWTTCLQRCLALFVVYYSVGLATTGALAAIILTVLASSPLAKLQHKYQT
;
A
#
# COMPACT_ATOMS: atom_id res chain seq x y z
N MET A 1 12.61 41.49 -21.46
CA MET A 1 13.03 40.21 -20.86
C MET A 1 13.17 39.18 -21.98
N ILE A 2 14.38 39.07 -22.55
CA ILE A 2 14.64 38.24 -23.74
C ILE A 2 14.95 36.81 -23.26
N ILE A 3 13.99 35.90 -23.41
CA ILE A 3 14.24 34.47 -23.19
C ILE A 3 15.26 34.04 -24.26
N PRO A 4 16.45 33.54 -23.90
CA PRO A 4 17.45 33.17 -24.90
C PRO A 4 16.89 32.10 -25.83
N ARG A 5 16.97 32.33 -27.15
CA ARG A 5 16.44 31.45 -28.22
C ARG A 5 16.81 29.97 -28.03
N LYS A 6 17.99 29.69 -27.46
CA LYS A 6 18.48 28.34 -27.14
C LYS A 6 17.62 27.58 -26.11
N PHE A 7 17.03 28.30 -25.14
CA PHE A 7 16.19 27.73 -24.08
C PHE A 7 14.77 27.42 -24.60
N SER A 8 14.23 28.30 -25.44
CA SER A 8 12.94 28.09 -26.12
C SER A 8 12.99 26.89 -27.09
N MET A 9 14.11 26.73 -27.81
CA MET A 9 14.31 25.63 -28.76
C MET A 9 14.39 24.26 -28.07
N ASN A 10 15.01 24.19 -26.88
CA ASN A 10 15.03 22.97 -26.05
C ASN A 10 13.64 22.61 -25.50
N LEU A 11 12.88 23.60 -25.01
CA LEU A 11 11.51 23.37 -24.54
C LEU A 11 10.58 22.89 -25.64
N TYR A 12 10.73 23.40 -26.86
CA TYR A 12 9.94 22.98 -28.01
C TYR A 12 10.29 21.55 -28.45
N LYS A 13 11.58 21.20 -28.45
CA LYS A 13 12.08 19.86 -28.78
C LYS A 13 11.61 18.82 -27.74
N VAL A 14 11.68 19.17 -26.46
CA VAL A 14 11.16 18.35 -25.35
C VAL A 14 9.64 18.19 -25.44
N LYS A 15 8.88 19.24 -25.73
CA LYS A 15 7.42 19.12 -25.92
C LYS A 15 7.05 18.22 -27.11
N LYS A 16 7.83 18.28 -28.20
CA LYS A 16 7.60 17.48 -29.41
C LYS A 16 7.95 16.00 -29.17
N GLU A 17 9.06 15.71 -28.49
CA GLU A 17 9.40 14.34 -28.05
C GLU A 17 8.35 13.80 -27.07
N ILE A 18 7.86 14.62 -26.14
CA ILE A 18 6.75 14.24 -25.24
C ILE A 18 5.48 13.92 -26.04
N ALA A 19 5.15 14.70 -27.08
CA ALA A 19 3.99 14.46 -27.92
C ALA A 19 4.14 13.18 -28.75
N THR A 20 5.32 12.92 -29.31
CA THR A 20 5.62 11.71 -30.08
C THR A 20 5.59 10.46 -29.20
N VAL A 21 6.23 10.51 -28.02
CA VAL A 21 6.20 9.42 -27.04
C VAL A 21 4.77 9.18 -26.53
N LYS A 22 4.00 10.23 -26.24
CA LYS A 22 2.57 10.12 -25.92
C LYS A 22 1.77 9.47 -27.04
N SER A 23 2.02 9.80 -28.31
CA SER A 23 1.29 9.24 -29.44
C SER A 23 1.59 7.74 -29.66
N ILE A 24 2.85 7.34 -29.48
CA ILE A 24 3.30 5.95 -29.59
C ILE A 24 2.80 5.12 -28.39
N GLN A 25 2.79 5.70 -27.19
CA GLN A 25 2.27 5.05 -25.98
C GLN A 25 0.74 5.00 -25.95
N MET A 26 0.03 6.01 -26.46
CA MET A 26 -1.44 6.04 -26.55
C MET A 26 -1.98 5.01 -27.55
N LYS A 27 -1.21 4.72 -28.61
CA LYS A 27 -1.53 3.65 -29.58
C LYS A 27 -1.25 2.25 -29.00
N ARG A 28 -0.44 2.14 -27.93
CA ARG A 28 0.00 0.87 -27.31
C ARG A 28 -0.61 0.59 -25.93
N SER A 29 -1.22 1.59 -25.29
CA SER A 29 -2.04 1.47 -24.06
C SER A 29 -3.39 0.78 -24.27
N LEU A 30 -3.61 0.18 -25.45
CA LEU A 30 -4.88 -0.37 -25.91
C LEU A 30 -5.20 -1.78 -25.36
N LEU A 31 -4.50 -2.25 -24.32
CA LEU A 31 -4.63 -3.64 -23.83
C LEU A 31 -5.23 -3.78 -22.43
N LEU A 32 -5.46 -2.69 -21.69
CA LEU A 32 -6.32 -2.72 -20.51
C LEU A 32 -7.64 -2.00 -20.85
N PRO A 33 -8.73 -2.75 -21.14
CA PRO A 33 -10.03 -2.14 -21.41
C PRO A 33 -10.42 -1.25 -20.24
N LYS A 34 -11.16 -0.15 -20.51
CA LYS A 34 -11.76 0.70 -19.45
C LYS A 34 -12.43 -0.22 -18.42
N GLN A 35 -11.87 -0.24 -17.23
CA GLN A 35 -12.28 -1.19 -16.21
C GLN A 35 -13.57 -0.68 -15.57
N GLY A 36 -14.62 -1.51 -15.61
CA GLY A 36 -15.81 -1.25 -14.81
C GLY A 36 -15.48 -1.30 -13.31
N PHE A 37 -16.25 -0.59 -12.50
CA PHE A 37 -16.06 -0.53 -11.04
C PHE A 37 -15.96 -1.93 -10.41
N PHE A 38 -16.86 -2.84 -10.78
CA PHE A 38 -16.85 -4.23 -10.30
C PHE A 38 -15.58 -4.98 -10.72
N SER A 39 -15.15 -4.85 -11.97
CA SER A 39 -13.92 -5.49 -12.44
C SER A 39 -12.69 -5.01 -11.67
N SER A 40 -12.65 -3.73 -11.32
CA SER A 40 -11.57 -3.15 -10.51
C SER A 40 -11.61 -3.65 -9.07
N ILE A 41 -12.81 -3.75 -8.45
CA ILE A 41 -12.91 -4.14 -7.05
C ILE A 41 -12.64 -5.63 -6.84
N SER A 42 -13.09 -6.48 -7.76
CA SER A 42 -12.95 -7.94 -7.68
C SER A 42 -11.72 -8.49 -8.43
N PHE A 43 -10.87 -7.62 -8.98
CA PHE A 43 -9.70 -7.99 -9.79
C PHE A 43 -10.03 -8.84 -11.03
N TRP A 44 -11.25 -8.72 -11.56
CA TRP A 44 -11.70 -9.53 -12.70
C TRP A 44 -10.87 -9.29 -13.96
N TRP A 45 -10.28 -8.10 -14.10
CA TRP A 45 -9.41 -7.72 -15.22
C TRP A 45 -8.16 -8.59 -15.34
N LEU A 46 -7.78 -9.33 -14.28
CA LEU A 46 -6.63 -10.24 -14.30
C LEU A 46 -6.96 -11.60 -14.96
N ASN A 47 -8.25 -11.96 -15.07
CA ASN A 47 -8.69 -13.26 -15.59
C ASN A 47 -8.16 -13.62 -16.98
N PRO A 48 -8.09 -12.70 -17.98
CA PRO A 48 -7.52 -13.02 -19.28
C PRO A 48 -6.05 -13.47 -19.20
N LEU A 49 -5.25 -12.80 -18.36
CA LEU A 49 -3.84 -13.15 -18.16
C LEU A 49 -3.70 -14.51 -17.46
N MET A 50 -4.51 -14.76 -16.42
CA MET A 50 -4.53 -16.06 -15.72
C MET A 50 -4.94 -17.21 -16.64
N LYS A 51 -5.94 -17.00 -17.52
CA LYS A 51 -6.35 -17.97 -18.53
C LYS A 51 -5.24 -18.26 -19.54
N LYS A 52 -4.46 -17.24 -19.91
CA LYS A 52 -3.29 -17.40 -20.79
C LYS A 52 -2.18 -18.19 -20.12
N GLY A 53 -1.87 -17.88 -18.86
CA GLY A 53 -0.84 -18.58 -18.05
C GLY A 53 -1.18 -20.04 -17.75
N ARG A 54 -2.46 -20.41 -17.77
CA ARG A 54 -2.88 -21.83 -17.72
C ARG A 54 -2.49 -22.60 -18.99
N LYS A 55 -2.49 -21.94 -20.15
CA LYS A 55 -2.31 -22.57 -21.47
C LYS A 55 -0.85 -22.58 -21.94
N LYS A 56 -0.09 -21.55 -21.58
CA LYS A 56 1.33 -21.44 -21.90
C LYS A 56 2.09 -20.76 -20.78
N ILE A 57 3.41 -21.01 -20.73
CA ILE A 57 4.32 -20.23 -19.90
C ILE A 57 4.23 -18.77 -20.37
N ILE A 58 4.09 -17.86 -19.40
CA ILE A 58 3.98 -16.42 -19.67
C ILE A 58 5.36 -15.88 -20.03
N GLU A 59 5.44 -15.23 -21.19
CA GLU A 59 6.63 -14.53 -21.67
C GLU A 59 6.46 -13.02 -21.48
N ASP A 60 7.56 -12.25 -21.55
CA ASP A 60 7.55 -10.79 -21.35
C ASP A 60 6.59 -10.06 -22.30
N GLU A 61 6.41 -10.58 -23.52
CA GLU A 61 5.49 -10.04 -24.53
C GLU A 61 4.02 -10.17 -24.14
N ASP A 62 3.69 -11.11 -23.26
CA ASP A 62 2.32 -11.36 -22.81
C ASP A 62 1.92 -10.46 -21.64
N ILE A 63 2.90 -9.83 -20.99
CA ILE A 63 2.67 -8.98 -19.81
C ILE A 63 2.18 -7.61 -20.28
N PRO A 64 1.03 -7.13 -19.76
CA PRO A 64 0.53 -5.82 -20.12
C PRO A 64 1.52 -4.72 -19.68
N GLN A 65 1.65 -3.69 -20.51
CA GLN A 65 2.45 -2.52 -20.15
C GLN A 65 1.86 -1.82 -18.93
N LEU A 66 2.74 -1.23 -18.10
CA LEU A 66 2.32 -0.46 -16.94
C LEU A 66 1.44 0.73 -17.35
N GLY A 67 0.40 0.95 -16.55
CA GLY A 67 -0.44 2.14 -16.66
C GLY A 67 0.39 3.41 -16.54
N GLN A 68 -0.01 4.47 -17.25
CA GLN A 68 0.76 5.71 -17.31
C GLN A 68 1.03 6.31 -15.92
N ALA A 69 0.10 6.16 -14.98
CA ALA A 69 0.26 6.62 -13.59
C ALA A 69 1.37 5.88 -12.83
N ASP A 70 1.62 4.61 -13.18
CA ASP A 70 2.56 3.73 -12.48
C ASP A 70 3.97 3.73 -13.10
N GLN A 71 4.16 4.45 -14.20
CA GLN A 71 5.45 4.57 -14.85
C GLN A 71 6.42 5.45 -14.04
N ALA A 72 7.69 5.06 -14.01
CA ALA A 72 8.74 5.78 -13.28
C ALA A 72 8.86 7.25 -13.70
N GLN A 73 8.69 7.54 -15.00
CA GLN A 73 8.69 8.90 -15.53
C GLN A 73 7.59 9.75 -14.90
N THR A 74 6.34 9.24 -14.88
CA THR A 74 5.20 9.95 -14.30
C THR A 74 5.37 10.16 -12.80
N CYS A 75 5.83 9.13 -12.08
CA CYS A 75 6.09 9.21 -10.64
C CYS A 75 7.17 10.27 -10.33
N TYR A 76 8.25 10.30 -11.11
CA TYR A 76 9.30 11.30 -10.98
C TYR A 76 8.83 12.72 -11.32
N LEU A 77 8.02 12.88 -12.38
CA LEU A 77 7.44 14.19 -12.74
C LEU A 77 6.55 14.73 -11.62
N MET A 78 5.67 13.90 -11.05
CA MET A 78 4.83 14.28 -9.91
C MET A 78 5.65 14.74 -8.71
N TYR A 79 6.74 14.04 -8.41
CA TYR A 79 7.69 14.43 -7.35
C TYR A 79 8.32 15.80 -7.62
N THR A 80 8.86 16.01 -8.82
CA THR A 80 9.52 17.28 -9.17
C THR A 80 8.54 18.45 -9.18
N GLU A 81 7.30 18.25 -9.64
CA GLU A 81 6.26 19.26 -9.62
C GLU A 81 5.92 19.69 -8.17
N LYS A 82 5.70 18.74 -7.26
CA LYS A 82 5.44 19.06 -5.85
C LYS A 82 6.63 19.71 -5.17
N MET A 83 7.84 19.26 -5.46
CA MET A 83 9.08 19.85 -4.96
C MET A 83 9.20 21.32 -5.40
N ASN A 84 8.94 21.62 -6.67
CA ASN A 84 9.02 22.99 -7.20
C ASN A 84 7.96 23.90 -6.57
N LYS A 85 6.72 23.42 -6.39
CA LYS A 85 5.66 24.16 -5.71
C LYS A 85 6.02 24.53 -4.26
N LEU A 86 6.76 23.68 -3.55
CA LEU A 86 7.23 23.97 -2.19
C LEU A 86 8.34 25.03 -2.18
N LYS A 87 9.23 25.01 -3.18
CA LYS A 87 10.27 26.04 -3.35
C LYS A 87 9.65 27.40 -3.68
N GLU A 88 8.64 27.44 -4.55
CA GLU A 88 7.91 28.67 -4.91
C GLU A 88 7.18 29.29 -3.72
N LYS A 89 6.72 28.48 -2.76
CA LYS A 89 6.07 28.95 -1.52
C LYS A 89 7.01 29.57 -0.49
N GLY A 90 8.29 29.76 -0.81
CA GLY A 90 9.24 30.41 0.09
C GLY A 90 9.71 29.54 1.26
N SER A 91 9.62 28.22 1.14
CA SER A 91 10.18 27.29 2.13
C SER A 91 11.71 27.40 2.14
N SER A 92 12.28 28.07 3.13
CA SER A 92 13.75 28.22 3.29
C SER A 92 14.46 26.88 3.52
N ASN A 93 13.75 25.89 4.05
CA ASN A 93 14.31 24.56 4.30
C ASN A 93 13.94 23.59 3.16
N PRO A 94 14.87 22.70 2.75
CA PRO A 94 14.54 21.64 1.82
C PRO A 94 13.50 20.71 2.46
N PRO A 95 12.40 20.38 1.75
CA PRO A 95 11.38 19.52 2.33
C PRO A 95 11.93 18.12 2.55
N SER A 96 11.57 17.50 3.68
CA SER A 96 11.97 16.14 3.96
C SER A 96 11.42 15.17 2.90
N MET A 97 12.24 14.18 2.55
CA MET A 97 11.89 13.15 1.57
C MET A 97 10.59 12.42 1.94
N TRP A 98 10.38 12.20 3.25
CA TRP A 98 9.16 11.62 3.80
C TRP A 98 7.93 12.50 3.60
N SER A 99 8.02 13.79 3.90
CA SER A 99 6.92 14.74 3.66
C SER A 99 6.55 14.80 2.19
N MET A 100 7.54 14.71 1.30
CA MET A 100 7.33 14.64 -0.14
C MET A 100 6.57 13.40 -0.57
N ILE A 101 7.00 12.21 -0.13
CA ILE A 101 6.33 10.93 -0.43
C ILE A 101 4.88 10.97 0.05
N LEU A 102 4.67 11.34 1.32
CA LEU A 102 3.35 11.42 1.91
C LEU A 102 2.46 12.40 1.17
N SER A 103 3.00 13.56 0.81
CA SER A 103 2.27 14.55 0.03
C SER A 103 1.86 13.98 -1.32
N CYS A 104 2.77 13.34 -2.07
CA CYS A 104 2.53 12.74 -3.39
C CYS A 104 1.37 11.73 -3.36
N HIS A 105 1.37 10.80 -2.41
CA HIS A 105 0.46 9.65 -2.37
C HIS A 105 -0.64 9.76 -1.30
N ARG A 106 -0.92 10.97 -0.78
CA ARG A 106 -1.85 11.17 0.34
C ARG A 106 -3.26 10.62 0.09
N LYS A 107 -3.75 10.76 -1.14
CA LYS A 107 -5.14 10.36 -1.47
C LYS A 107 -5.24 8.84 -1.49
N GLU A 108 -4.24 8.21 -2.08
CA GLU A 108 -4.10 6.77 -2.22
C GLU A 108 -3.94 6.12 -0.84
N ILE A 109 -3.09 6.68 0.03
CA ILE A 109 -2.91 6.26 1.43
C ILE A 109 -4.22 6.39 2.22
N LEU A 110 -4.97 7.49 2.03
CA LEU A 110 -6.26 7.66 2.69
C LEU A 110 -7.27 6.60 2.22
N THR A 111 -7.35 6.34 0.90
CA THR A 111 -8.24 5.31 0.36
C THR A 111 -7.89 3.91 0.84
N SER A 112 -6.60 3.56 0.94
CA SER A 112 -6.18 2.28 1.52
C SER A 112 -6.53 2.19 3.01
N GLY A 113 -6.46 3.31 3.74
CA GLY A 113 -6.89 3.38 5.14
C GLY A 113 -8.36 3.09 5.35
N VAL A 114 -9.23 3.54 4.44
CA VAL A 114 -10.67 3.22 4.50
C VAL A 114 -10.90 1.71 4.35
N PHE A 115 -10.26 1.04 3.39
CA PHE A 115 -10.36 -0.41 3.25
C PHE A 115 -9.81 -1.16 4.46
N ALA A 116 -8.69 -0.71 5.00
CA ALA A 116 -8.10 -1.26 6.22
C ALA A 116 -9.06 -1.13 7.43
N LEU A 117 -9.77 -0.01 7.54
CA LEU A 117 -10.77 0.21 8.59
C LEU A 117 -11.99 -0.69 8.42
N ILE A 118 -12.53 -0.79 7.19
CA ILE A 118 -13.65 -1.69 6.89
C ILE A 118 -13.29 -3.12 7.27
N LYS A 119 -12.08 -3.59 6.92
CA LYS A 119 -11.58 -4.91 7.31
C LYS A 119 -11.60 -5.10 8.82
N VAL A 120 -11.14 -4.13 9.60
CA VAL A 120 -11.14 -4.24 11.08
C VAL A 120 -12.56 -4.33 11.62
N ILE A 121 -13.48 -3.51 11.12
CA ILE A 121 -14.89 -3.53 11.55
C ILE A 121 -15.53 -4.88 11.22
N THR A 122 -15.34 -5.41 9.99
CA THR A 122 -15.92 -6.71 9.59
C THR A 122 -15.37 -7.87 10.41
N VAL A 123 -14.08 -7.84 10.77
CA VAL A 123 -13.49 -8.83 11.68
C VAL A 123 -14.16 -8.78 13.06
N SER A 124 -14.36 -7.57 13.60
CA SER A 124 -15.02 -7.38 14.90
C SER A 124 -16.48 -7.82 14.91
N ILE A 125 -17.22 -7.61 13.80
CA ILE A 125 -18.58 -8.14 13.63
C ILE A 125 -18.57 -9.67 13.76
N GLY A 126 -17.59 -10.36 13.17
CA GLY A 126 -17.44 -11.81 13.32
C GLY A 126 -17.32 -12.27 14.77
N SER A 127 -16.57 -11.53 15.60
CA SER A 127 -16.46 -11.82 17.04
C SER A 127 -17.77 -11.62 17.80
N LEU A 128 -18.56 -10.61 17.45
CA LEU A 128 -19.87 -10.36 18.05
C LEU A 128 -20.91 -11.41 17.64
N LEU A 129 -20.91 -11.79 16.37
CA LEU A 129 -21.83 -12.81 15.84
C LEU A 129 -21.64 -14.16 16.53
N LEU A 130 -20.42 -14.50 16.97
CA LEU A 130 -20.18 -15.74 17.70
C LEU A 130 -21.06 -15.86 18.96
N LYS A 131 -21.23 -14.76 19.71
CA LYS A 131 -22.10 -14.74 20.88
C LYS A 131 -23.56 -15.02 20.50
N ALA A 132 -24.06 -14.36 19.46
CA ALA A 132 -25.42 -14.57 18.97
C ALA A 132 -25.63 -16.02 18.46
N PHE A 133 -24.61 -16.63 17.83
CA PHE A 133 -24.67 -18.05 17.46
C PHE A 133 -24.74 -18.98 18.67
N ILE A 134 -24.03 -18.67 19.76
CA ILE A 134 -24.10 -19.44 21.01
C ILE A 134 -25.51 -19.34 21.59
N ASP A 135 -26.09 -18.14 21.66
CA ASP A 135 -27.44 -17.93 22.18
C ASP A 135 -28.49 -18.71 21.37
N VAL A 136 -28.39 -18.72 20.04
CA VAL A 136 -29.26 -19.54 19.17
C VAL A 136 -29.05 -21.04 19.40
N ALA A 137 -27.81 -21.49 19.57
CA ALA A 137 -27.49 -22.91 19.83
C ALA A 137 -28.00 -23.39 21.20
N GLU A 138 -28.02 -22.51 22.21
CA GLU A 138 -28.58 -22.76 23.54
C GLU A 138 -30.12 -22.66 23.58
N GLN A 139 -30.78 -22.60 22.42
CA GLN A 139 -32.24 -22.45 22.29
C GLN A 139 -32.79 -21.15 22.92
N LYS A 140 -31.94 -20.12 23.06
CA LYS A 140 -32.32 -18.77 23.52
C LYS A 140 -32.64 -17.82 22.36
N ALA A 141 -32.94 -18.38 21.19
CA ALA A 141 -33.32 -17.58 20.02
C ALA A 141 -34.61 -16.80 20.29
N ALA A 142 -34.63 -15.52 19.95
CA ALA A 142 -35.80 -14.67 20.04
C ALA A 142 -36.81 -14.99 18.93
N PHE A 143 -36.35 -15.46 17.76
CA PHE A 143 -37.20 -15.77 16.60
C PHE A 143 -36.75 -17.02 15.85
N ALA A 144 -37.70 -17.69 15.18
CA ALA A 144 -37.44 -18.92 14.43
C ALA A 144 -36.43 -18.75 13.26
N TYR A 145 -36.33 -17.56 12.68
CA TYR A 145 -35.45 -17.27 11.54
C TYR A 145 -34.12 -16.61 11.93
N GLU A 146 -33.84 -16.45 13.23
CA GLU A 146 -32.66 -15.74 13.72
C GLU A 146 -31.36 -16.38 13.23
N GLY A 147 -31.27 -17.71 13.24
CA GLY A 147 -30.11 -18.43 12.72
C GLY A 147 -29.82 -18.13 11.24
N TYR A 148 -30.84 -18.08 10.38
CA TYR A 148 -30.68 -17.76 8.97
C TYR A 148 -30.16 -16.32 8.77
N VAL A 149 -30.67 -15.36 9.55
CA VAL A 149 -30.22 -13.97 9.51
C VAL A 149 -28.76 -13.85 9.96
N LEU A 150 -28.37 -14.54 11.04
CA LEU A 150 -26.99 -14.56 11.52
C LEU A 150 -26.03 -15.17 10.50
N THR A 151 -26.38 -16.30 9.88
CA THR A 151 -25.55 -16.94 8.84
C THR A 151 -25.40 -16.05 7.61
N MET A 152 -26.48 -15.42 7.14
CA MET A 152 -26.40 -14.48 6.00
C MET A 152 -25.56 -13.25 6.33
N THR A 153 -25.69 -12.71 7.55
CA THR A 153 -24.89 -11.59 8.04
C THR A 153 -23.41 -11.96 8.11
N LEU A 154 -23.08 -13.15 8.63
CA LEU A 154 -21.71 -13.66 8.67
C LEU A 154 -21.12 -13.81 7.27
N PHE A 155 -21.88 -14.38 6.33
CA PHE A 155 -21.45 -14.53 4.95
C PHE A 155 -21.10 -13.19 4.31
N LEU A 156 -22.01 -12.20 4.39
CA LEU A 156 -21.78 -10.86 3.86
C LEU A 156 -20.58 -10.17 4.53
N ALA A 157 -20.45 -10.29 5.85
CA ALA A 157 -19.32 -9.74 6.59
C ALA A 157 -17.99 -10.35 6.11
N LYS A 158 -17.94 -11.68 5.88
CA LYS A 158 -16.74 -12.37 5.39
C LYS A 158 -16.39 -12.02 3.94
N CYS A 159 -17.38 -11.85 3.08
CA CYS A 159 -17.15 -11.34 1.72
C CYS A 159 -16.56 -9.93 1.75
N LEU A 160 -17.10 -9.03 2.59
CA LEU A 160 -16.61 -7.66 2.71
C LEU A 160 -15.22 -7.59 3.36
N GLU A 161 -14.95 -8.44 4.36
CA GLU A 161 -13.63 -8.59 4.98
C GLU A 161 -12.58 -8.96 3.93
N SER A 162 -12.84 -10.03 3.16
CA SER A 162 -11.93 -10.54 2.13
C SER A 162 -11.67 -9.52 1.02
N LEU A 163 -12.72 -8.85 0.55
CA LEU A 163 -12.62 -7.82 -0.47
C LEU A 163 -11.79 -6.62 0.02
N SER A 164 -12.06 -6.16 1.23
CA SER A 164 -11.39 -5.01 1.83
C SER A 164 -9.91 -5.29 2.08
N GLU A 165 -9.57 -6.47 2.58
CA GLU A 165 -8.18 -6.90 2.76
C GLU A 165 -7.42 -6.92 1.42
N ARG A 166 -8.02 -7.50 0.37
CA ARG A 166 -7.37 -7.57 -0.94
C ARG A 166 -7.17 -6.19 -1.55
N GLN A 167 -8.16 -5.31 -1.43
CA GLN A 167 -8.07 -3.93 -1.90
C GLN A 167 -7.03 -3.12 -1.13
N TRP A 168 -6.98 -3.27 0.19
CA TRP A 168 -5.97 -2.64 1.02
C TRP A 168 -4.55 -3.08 0.60
N ASN A 169 -4.30 -4.40 0.54
CA ASN A 169 -3.00 -4.96 0.18
C ASN A 169 -2.55 -4.54 -1.22
N PHE A 170 -3.45 -4.59 -2.21
CA PHE A 170 -3.12 -4.18 -3.57
C PHE A 170 -2.74 -2.69 -3.64
N ARG A 171 -3.52 -1.81 -3.00
CA ARG A 171 -3.29 -0.37 -3.04
C ARG A 171 -1.99 0.02 -2.36
N THR A 172 -1.71 -0.51 -1.16
CA THR A 172 -0.47 -0.21 -0.46
C THR A 172 0.74 -0.74 -1.21
N ARG A 173 0.65 -1.93 -1.82
CA ARG A 173 1.73 -2.46 -2.66
C ARG A 173 1.95 -1.64 -3.93
N LEU A 174 0.88 -1.16 -4.57
CA LEU A 174 0.97 -0.27 -5.73
C LEU A 174 1.67 1.04 -5.39
N ILE A 175 1.27 1.69 -4.28
CA ILE A 175 1.96 2.89 -3.76
C ILE A 175 3.44 2.57 -3.52
N GLY A 176 3.76 1.43 -2.93
CA GLY A 176 5.14 1.02 -2.68
C GLY A 176 5.98 0.91 -3.94
N VAL A 177 5.44 0.33 -5.01
CA VAL A 177 6.11 0.29 -6.33
C VAL A 177 6.32 1.69 -6.89
N GLN A 178 5.31 2.56 -6.83
CA GLN A 178 5.41 3.95 -7.31
C GLN A 178 6.48 4.74 -6.54
N VAL A 179 6.52 4.62 -5.21
CA VAL A 179 7.52 5.25 -4.35
C VAL A 179 8.92 4.74 -4.71
N ARG A 180 9.10 3.43 -4.85
CA ARG A 180 10.38 2.85 -5.28
C ARG A 180 10.84 3.41 -6.62
N SER A 181 9.99 3.38 -7.64
CA SER A 181 10.30 3.90 -8.97
C SER A 181 10.65 5.39 -8.96
N MET A 182 9.90 6.19 -8.20
CA MET A 182 10.15 7.63 -8.00
C MET A 182 11.53 7.87 -7.38
N LEU A 183 11.85 7.14 -6.31
CA LEU A 183 13.10 7.29 -5.57
C LEU A 183 14.30 6.83 -6.38
N SER A 184 14.21 5.69 -7.06
CA SER A 184 15.25 5.22 -7.97
C SER A 184 15.53 6.28 -9.04
N ALA A 185 14.49 6.80 -9.71
CA ALA A 185 14.63 7.84 -10.73
C ALA A 185 15.26 9.13 -10.16
N ALA A 186 14.85 9.55 -8.96
CA ALA A 186 15.40 10.74 -8.31
C ALA A 186 16.88 10.56 -7.93
N ILE A 187 17.27 9.39 -7.43
CA ILE A 187 18.67 9.07 -7.10
C ILE A 187 19.51 9.07 -8.38
N PHE A 188 19.07 8.40 -9.46
CA PHE A 188 19.77 8.41 -10.74
C PHE A 188 19.95 9.82 -11.31
N GLN A 189 18.89 10.64 -11.31
CA GLN A 189 18.95 12.03 -11.79
C GLN A 189 19.89 12.89 -10.95
N ARG A 190 19.97 12.65 -9.63
CA ARG A 190 20.91 13.33 -8.75
C ARG A 190 22.35 12.93 -9.09
N GLN A 191 22.62 11.64 -9.29
CA GLN A 191 23.95 11.12 -9.65
C GLN A 191 24.49 11.73 -10.95
N LEU A 192 23.63 11.92 -11.96
CA LEU A 192 24.02 12.54 -13.23
C LEU A 192 24.36 14.04 -13.12
N ARG A 193 23.92 14.71 -12.04
CA ARG A 193 24.11 16.16 -11.84
C ARG A 193 25.18 16.52 -10.81
N LEU A 194 25.70 15.55 -10.07
CA LEU A 194 26.76 15.78 -9.07
C LEU A 194 28.11 16.03 -9.74
N SER A 195 28.90 16.94 -9.18
CA SER A 195 30.32 17.12 -9.54
C SER A 195 31.14 15.89 -9.14
N ASN A 196 32.32 15.72 -9.74
CA ASN A 196 33.19 14.58 -9.43
C ASN A 196 33.60 14.54 -7.95
N ASP A 197 33.90 15.70 -7.35
CA ASP A 197 34.22 15.79 -5.92
C ASP A 197 33.04 15.38 -5.04
N ALA A 198 31.82 15.80 -5.38
CA ALA A 198 30.62 15.43 -4.63
C ALA A 198 30.23 13.95 -4.81
N LYS A 199 30.65 13.30 -5.91
CA LYS A 199 30.49 11.85 -6.11
C LYS A 199 31.41 11.03 -5.21
N MET A 200 32.54 11.58 -4.75
CA MET A 200 33.45 10.86 -3.85
C MET A 200 32.90 10.72 -2.43
N ASN A 201 31.86 11.48 -2.05
CA ASN A 201 31.26 11.40 -0.72
C ASN A 201 30.49 10.11 -0.45
N HIS A 202 30.07 9.39 -1.50
CA HIS A 202 29.37 8.11 -1.37
C HIS A 202 29.93 7.12 -2.39
N SER A 203 30.27 5.92 -1.93
CA SER A 203 30.68 4.84 -2.81
C SER A 203 29.55 4.40 -3.74
N LEU A 204 29.91 3.82 -4.88
CA LEU A 204 28.93 3.25 -5.81
C LEU A 204 28.07 2.17 -5.12
N GLY A 205 28.66 1.38 -4.22
CA GLY A 205 27.97 0.37 -3.44
C GLY A 205 26.89 0.95 -2.52
N GLU A 206 27.18 2.06 -1.83
CA GLU A 206 26.20 2.75 -1.00
C GLU A 206 25.02 3.31 -1.81
N ILE A 207 25.30 3.88 -2.99
CA ILE A 207 24.25 4.41 -3.88
C ILE A 207 23.34 3.27 -4.37
N VAL A 208 23.92 2.14 -4.78
CA VAL A 208 23.15 0.95 -5.16
C VAL A 208 22.32 0.44 -3.98
N ASN A 209 22.88 0.45 -2.77
CA ASN A 209 22.16 0.11 -1.55
C ASN A 209 20.95 1.02 -1.29
N TYR A 210 21.09 2.34 -1.50
CA TYR A 210 19.96 3.27 -1.38
C TYR A 210 18.83 2.96 -2.37
N VAL A 211 19.17 2.54 -3.59
CA VAL A 211 18.18 2.21 -4.64
C VAL A 211 17.50 0.86 -4.40
N ILE A 212 18.25 -0.15 -3.96
CA ILE A 212 17.73 -1.52 -3.83
C ILE A 212 17.09 -1.75 -2.46
N ILE A 213 17.72 -1.30 -1.38
CA ILE A 213 17.28 -1.58 0.00
C ILE A 213 16.43 -0.45 0.55
N ASP A 214 16.93 0.79 0.54
CA ASP A 214 16.24 1.87 1.25
C ASP A 214 14.96 2.29 0.52
N ALA A 215 15.01 2.44 -0.81
CA ALA A 215 13.81 2.69 -1.60
C ALA A 215 12.77 1.59 -1.42
N TYR A 216 13.19 0.32 -1.32
CA TYR A 216 12.29 -0.81 -1.02
C TYR A 216 11.61 -0.64 0.33
N LYS A 217 12.37 -0.43 1.40
CA LYS A 217 11.84 -0.22 2.75
C LYS A 217 10.86 0.96 2.82
N LEU A 218 11.19 2.07 2.15
CA LEU A 218 10.32 3.23 2.03
C LEU A 218 9.02 2.91 1.28
N GLY A 219 9.09 2.06 0.26
CA GLY A 219 7.91 1.56 -0.46
C GLY A 219 7.01 0.67 0.39
N GLU A 220 7.55 -0.08 1.35
CA GLU A 220 6.76 -0.94 2.24
C GLU A 220 6.07 -0.16 3.37
N PHE A 221 6.50 1.08 3.63
CA PHE A 221 5.99 1.90 4.73
C PHE A 221 4.45 2.04 4.74
N PRO A 222 3.74 2.33 3.64
CA PRO A 222 2.28 2.48 3.67
C PRO A 222 1.55 1.23 4.18
N TYR A 223 2.04 0.04 3.84
CA TYR A 223 1.48 -1.22 4.34
C TYR A 223 1.65 -1.32 5.86
N TRP A 224 2.89 -1.18 6.35
CA TRP A 224 3.21 -1.28 7.77
C TRP A 224 2.54 -0.20 8.61
N PHE A 225 2.45 1.02 8.09
CA PHE A 225 1.71 2.10 8.71
C PHE A 225 0.27 1.71 8.99
N HIS A 226 -0.43 1.16 7.98
CA HIS A 226 -1.80 0.68 8.18
C HIS A 226 -1.86 -0.51 9.14
N GLN A 227 -0.93 -1.47 9.01
CA GLN A 227 -0.88 -2.66 9.84
C GLN A 227 -0.78 -2.33 11.33
N ILE A 228 0.02 -1.32 11.71
CA ILE A 228 0.22 -0.93 13.12
C ILE A 228 -1.11 -0.50 13.74
N TRP A 229 -1.77 0.52 13.19
CA TRP A 229 -2.98 1.04 13.81
C TRP A 229 -4.16 0.07 13.68
N THR A 230 -4.27 -0.70 12.58
CA THR A 230 -5.33 -1.71 12.44
C THR A 230 -5.16 -2.82 13.46
N THR A 231 -3.93 -3.26 13.73
CA THR A 231 -3.67 -4.30 14.72
C THR A 231 -4.01 -3.81 16.12
N CYS A 232 -3.57 -2.59 16.47
CA CYS A 232 -3.93 -1.98 17.75
C CYS A 232 -5.45 -1.89 17.91
N LEU A 233 -6.16 -1.34 16.93
CA LEU A 233 -7.61 -1.21 16.95
C LEU A 233 -8.30 -2.57 17.05
N GLN A 234 -7.88 -3.56 16.26
CA GLN A 234 -8.44 -4.91 16.28
C GLN A 234 -8.25 -5.59 17.64
N ARG A 235 -7.09 -5.41 18.29
CA ARG A 235 -6.82 -5.94 19.63
C ARG A 235 -7.68 -5.26 20.69
N CYS A 236 -7.83 -3.94 20.64
CA CYS A 236 -8.72 -3.20 21.54
C CYS A 236 -10.18 -3.66 21.40
N LEU A 237 -10.68 -3.80 20.17
CA LEU A 237 -12.05 -4.27 19.92
C LEU A 237 -12.24 -5.71 20.38
N ALA A 238 -11.28 -6.61 20.13
CA ALA A 238 -11.36 -7.98 20.60
C ALA A 238 -11.43 -8.06 22.15
N LEU A 239 -10.57 -7.31 22.85
CA LEU A 239 -10.60 -7.23 24.31
C LEU A 239 -11.93 -6.67 24.83
N PHE A 240 -12.46 -5.64 24.18
CA PHE A 240 -13.76 -5.06 24.52
C PHE A 240 -14.90 -6.10 24.39
N VAL A 241 -14.94 -6.84 23.28
CA VAL A 241 -15.95 -7.89 23.05
C VAL A 241 -15.85 -9.02 24.08
N VAL A 242 -14.64 -9.49 24.39
CA VAL A 242 -14.43 -10.55 25.40
C VAL A 242 -14.84 -10.05 26.78
N TYR A 243 -14.43 -8.84 27.17
CA TYR A 243 -14.83 -8.23 28.44
C TYR A 243 -16.35 -8.13 28.57
N TYR A 244 -17.03 -7.68 27.52
CA TYR A 244 -18.49 -7.61 27.49
C TYR A 244 -19.16 -8.98 27.56
N SER A 245 -18.53 -10.03 27.02
CA SER A 245 -19.12 -11.36 26.96
C SER A 245 -18.89 -12.19 28.23
N VAL A 246 -17.73 -12.05 28.86
CA VAL A 246 -17.25 -12.94 29.95
C VAL A 246 -17.08 -12.21 31.29
N GLY A 247 -17.14 -10.88 31.31
CA GLY A 247 -17.02 -10.07 32.52
C GLY A 247 -15.63 -10.14 33.16
N LEU A 248 -15.57 -10.15 34.50
CA LEU A 248 -14.31 -10.10 35.28
C LEU A 248 -13.38 -11.27 35.00
N ALA A 249 -13.87 -12.43 34.54
CA ALA A 249 -13.02 -13.57 34.19
C ALA A 249 -12.06 -13.28 33.01
N THR A 250 -12.32 -12.23 32.23
CA THR A 250 -11.40 -11.70 31.20
C THR A 250 -10.05 -11.26 31.78
N THR A 251 -10.01 -10.82 33.05
CA THR A 251 -8.78 -10.39 33.72
C THR A 251 -7.79 -11.55 33.91
N GLY A 252 -8.28 -12.76 34.15
CA GLY A 252 -7.44 -13.97 34.22
C GLY A 252 -6.80 -14.31 32.88
N ALA A 253 -7.56 -14.22 31.79
CA ALA A 253 -7.03 -14.40 30.43
C ALA A 253 -6.00 -13.32 30.07
N LEU A 254 -6.23 -12.07 30.46
CA LEU A 254 -5.29 -10.97 30.25
C LEU A 254 -3.98 -11.20 31.01
N ALA A 255 -4.07 -11.64 32.28
CA ALA A 255 -2.92 -11.99 33.09
C ALA A 255 -2.12 -13.16 32.48
N ALA A 256 -2.81 -14.19 31.96
CA ALA A 256 -2.18 -15.30 31.26
C ALA A 256 -1.42 -14.82 30.00
N ILE A 257 -2.03 -13.96 29.18
CA ILE A 257 -1.37 -13.38 27.99
C ILE A 257 -0.11 -12.60 28.38
N ILE A 258 -0.20 -11.74 29.40
CA ILE A 258 0.94 -10.96 29.89
C ILE A 258 2.05 -11.90 30.37
N LEU A 259 1.70 -12.93 31.14
CA LEU A 259 2.66 -13.92 31.65
C LEU A 259 3.33 -14.69 30.49
N THR A 260 2.57 -15.11 29.48
CA THR A 260 3.13 -15.77 28.29
C THR A 260 4.12 -14.85 27.56
N VAL A 261 3.80 -13.56 27.38
CA VAL A 261 4.72 -12.60 26.74
C VAL A 261 5.99 -12.43 27.57
N LEU A 262 5.86 -12.30 28.90
CA LEU A 262 7.02 -12.18 29.80
C LEU A 262 7.90 -13.44 29.77
N ALA A 263 7.30 -14.63 29.74
CA ALA A 263 8.01 -15.90 29.62
C ALA A 263 8.67 -16.07 28.24
N SER A 264 8.08 -15.52 27.18
CA SER A 264 8.60 -15.58 25.80
C SER A 264 9.75 -14.59 25.55
N SER A 265 9.78 -13.48 26.28
CA SER A 265 10.79 -12.42 26.16
C SER A 265 12.25 -12.88 26.29
N PRO A 266 12.65 -13.69 27.30
CA PRO A 266 14.02 -14.19 27.40
C PRO A 266 14.41 -15.09 26.21
N LEU A 267 13.48 -15.92 25.71
CA LEU A 267 13.72 -16.75 24.54
C LEU A 267 13.94 -15.91 23.28
N ALA A 268 13.13 -14.87 23.07
CA ALA A 268 13.28 -13.94 21.97
C ALA A 268 14.61 -13.16 22.03
N LYS A 269 15.04 -12.73 23.23
CA LYS A 269 16.34 -12.09 23.46
C LYS A 269 17.51 -13.04 23.16
N LEU A 270 17.39 -14.31 23.55
CA LEU A 270 18.39 -15.33 23.28
C LEU A 270 18.52 -15.57 21.76
N GLN A 271 17.39 -15.71 21.06
CA GLN A 271 17.36 -15.90 19.62
C GLN A 271 17.98 -14.72 18.86
N HIS A 272 17.71 -13.48 19.29
CA HIS A 272 18.36 -12.30 18.72
C HIS A 272 19.87 -12.35 18.91
N LYS A 273 20.35 -12.74 20.11
CA LYS A 273 21.80 -12.86 20.39
C LYS A 273 22.51 -13.90 19.51
N TYR A 274 21.82 -14.94 19.05
CA TYR A 274 22.39 -15.93 18.12
C TYR A 274 22.27 -15.52 16.64
N GLN A 275 21.45 -14.52 16.32
CA GLN A 275 21.25 -14.00 14.97
C GLN A 275 22.01 -12.69 14.69
N THR A 276 22.62 -12.08 15.71
CA THR A 276 23.53 -10.92 15.60
C THR A 276 24.95 -11.36 15.83
#